data_AF-A0A4Q8ADP5-F1
#
_entry.id   AF-A0A4Q8ADP5-F1
#
_cell.length_a   1.000
_cell.length_b   1.000
_cell.length_c   1.000
_cell.angle_alpha   90.00
_cell.angle_beta   90.00
_cell.angle_gamma   90.00
#
_symmetry.space_group_name_H-M   'P 1'
#
loop_
_entity.id
_entity.type
_entity.pdbx_description
1 polymer ?
#
loop_
_entity_poly.entity_id
_entity_poly.type
_entity_poly.pdbx_seq_one_letter_code
_entity_poly.pdbx_strand_id
1 'polypeptide(L)'
;MNGNRAPGALCEVIICVDRRDGAAWAQTLIAPPGTKYVYVTPRSPDGVRGRRARAVHVTERMRDHPRLAKLKEGCAPALVVGSSDA
;
A
#
# COMPACT_ATOMS: atom_id res chain seq x y z
N MET A 1 28.02 -18.71 -3.45
CA MET A 1 27.58 -17.31 -3.57
C MET A 1 26.07 -17.28 -3.34
N ASN A 2 25.63 -17.09 -2.09
CA ASN A 2 24.21 -16.99 -1.78
C ASN A 2 23.71 -15.63 -2.24
N GLY A 3 22.89 -15.63 -3.30
CA GLY A 3 22.28 -14.42 -3.82
C GLY A 3 21.42 -13.76 -2.75
N ASN A 4 21.92 -12.68 -2.17
CA ASN A 4 21.14 -11.69 -1.46
C ASN A 4 20.04 -11.20 -2.41
N ARG A 5 18.88 -11.88 -2.43
CA ARG A 5 17.65 -11.26 -2.89
C ARG A 5 17.45 -10.11 -1.92
N ALA A 6 17.71 -8.89 -2.39
CA ALA A 6 17.37 -7.68 -1.66
C ALA A 6 15.96 -7.88 -1.09
N PRO A 7 15.74 -7.68 0.22
CA PRO A 7 14.42 -7.82 0.82
C PRO A 7 13.44 -7.06 -0.08
N GLY A 8 12.45 -7.77 -0.63
CA GLY A 8 11.64 -7.28 -1.75
C GLY A 8 11.24 -5.83 -1.52
N ALA A 9 11.66 -4.94 -2.42
CA ALA A 9 11.59 -3.49 -2.21
C ALA A 9 10.23 -3.09 -1.63
N LEU A 10 10.25 -2.40 -0.48
CA LEU A 10 9.05 -1.94 0.20
C LEU A 10 8.20 -1.09 -0.75
N CYS A 11 6.89 -1.26 -0.69
CA CYS A 11 5.93 -0.46 -1.44
C CYS A 11 5.13 0.47 -0.53
N GLU A 12 4.52 1.48 -1.12
CA GLU A 12 3.47 2.29 -0.52
C GLU A 12 2.12 1.75 -1.01
N VAL A 13 1.22 1.41 -0.08
CA VAL A 13 -0.12 0.92 -0.43
C VAL A 13 -1.08 2.08 -0.38
N ILE A 14 -1.91 2.23 -1.41
CA ILE A 14 -2.94 3.27 -1.50
C ILE A 14 -4.29 2.57 -1.66
N ILE A 15 -5.15 2.69 -0.65
CA ILE A 15 -6.53 2.25 -0.70
C ILE A 15 -7.36 3.37 -1.34
N CYS A 16 -7.92 3.10 -2.51
CA CYS A 16 -8.61 4.09 -3.34
C CYS A 16 -9.88 3.51 -3.97
N VAL A 17 -10.79 4.37 -4.44
CA VAL A 17 -12.03 3.89 -5.09
C VAL A 17 -11.75 3.26 -6.45
N ASP A 18 -10.75 3.77 -7.17
CA ASP A 18 -10.23 3.21 -8.41
C ASP A 18 -8.76 3.62 -8.63
N ARG A 19 -8.14 3.11 -9.70
CA ARG A 19 -6.73 3.37 -10.02
C ARG A 19 -6.45 4.84 -10.38
N ARG A 20 -7.40 5.57 -10.94
CA ARG A 20 -7.20 6.99 -11.31
C ARG A 20 -7.17 7.85 -10.06
N ASP A 21 -8.09 7.61 -9.13
CA ASP A 21 -8.10 8.24 -7.80
C ASP A 21 -6.79 7.98 -7.05
N GLY A 22 -6.37 6.71 -6.99
CA GLY A 22 -5.11 6.35 -6.35
C GLY A 22 -3.89 6.99 -7.01
N ALA A 23 -3.83 7.05 -8.34
CA ALA A 23 -2.71 7.66 -9.06
C ALA A 23 -2.65 9.18 -8.90
N ALA A 24 -3.81 9.87 -8.87
CA ALA A 24 -3.87 11.29 -8.60
C ALA A 24 -3.39 11.59 -7.17
N TRP A 25 -3.84 10.79 -6.19
CA TRP A 25 -3.43 10.94 -4.80
C TRP A 25 -1.94 10.62 -4.60
N ALA A 26 -1.39 9.63 -5.32
CA ALA A 26 0.04 9.31 -5.25
C ALA A 26 0.94 10.48 -5.68
N GLN A 27 0.46 11.40 -6.53
CA GLN A 27 1.21 12.59 -6.93
C GLN A 27 1.33 13.62 -5.82
N THR A 28 0.47 13.58 -4.80
CA THR A 28 0.53 14.49 -3.65
C THR A 28 1.45 13.94 -2.54
N LEU A 29 1.89 12.69 -2.64
CA LEU A 29 2.82 12.09 -1.69
C LEU A 29 4.25 12.56 -1.94
N ILE A 30 4.92 12.99 -0.88
CA ILE A 30 6.38 13.15 -0.88
C ILE A 30 6.98 11.76 -0.60
N ALA A 31 7.28 11.02 -1.67
CA ALA A 31 7.89 9.70 -1.58
C ALA A 31 9.31 9.68 -2.18
N PRO A 32 10.22 8.83 -1.66
CA PRO A 32 11.55 8.67 -2.25
C PRO A 32 11.50 8.28 -3.73
N PRO A 33 12.49 8.71 -4.55
CA PRO A 33 12.63 8.25 -5.93
C PRO A 33 12.65 6.73 -6.02
N GLY A 34 11.91 6.17 -6.99
CA GLY A 34 11.79 4.72 -7.17
C GLY A 34 10.78 4.02 -6.26
N THR A 35 10.01 4.77 -5.45
CA THR A 35 8.90 4.21 -4.66
C THR A 35 7.91 3.48 -5.56
N LYS A 36 7.57 2.25 -5.17
CA LYS A 36 6.55 1.44 -5.85
C LYS A 36 5.21 1.63 -5.15
N TYR A 37 4.19 2.00 -5.91
CA TYR A 37 2.82 2.10 -5.42
C TYR A 37 2.00 0.85 -5.72
N VAL A 38 1.24 0.40 -4.74
CA VAL A 38 0.25 -0.68 -4.88
C VAL A 38 -1.13 -0.10 -4.61
N TYR A 39 -2.01 -0.17 -5.61
CA TYR A 39 -3.39 0.32 -5.49
C TYR A 39 -4.32 -0.80 -5.07
N VAL A 40 -4.98 -0.64 -3.92
CA VAL A 40 -6.01 -1.55 -3.41
C VAL A 40 -7.35 -0.88 -3.61
N THR A 41 -8.26 -1.56 -4.31
CA THR A 41 -9.57 -1.02 -4.66
C THR A 41 -10.67 -2.01 -4.31
N PRO A 42 -11.93 -1.60 -4.20
CA PRO A 42 -13.04 -2.54 -4.01
C PRO A 42 -13.11 -3.64 -5.09
N ARG A 43 -12.66 -3.34 -6.32
CA ARG A 43 -12.61 -4.29 -7.44
C ARG A 43 -11.37 -5.17 -7.44
N SER A 44 -10.31 -4.78 -6.74
CA SER A 44 -9.07 -5.52 -6.59
C SER A 44 -8.59 -5.43 -5.13
N PRO A 45 -9.27 -6.14 -4.22
CA PRO A 45 -8.98 -6.08 -2.79
C PRO A 45 -7.63 -6.75 -2.44
N ASP A 46 -7.21 -7.74 -3.22
CA ASP A 46 -6.02 -8.56 -2.94
C ASP A 46 -4.73 -8.02 -3.57
N GLY A 47 -4.73 -6.76 -4.07
CA GLY A 47 -3.59 -6.16 -4.77
C GLY A 47 -2.29 -6.11 -3.95
N VAL A 48 -2.40 -6.22 -2.62
CA VAL A 48 -1.30 -6.18 -1.65
C VAL A 48 -0.79 -7.57 -1.24
N ARG A 49 -1.43 -8.67 -1.66
CA ARG A 49 -1.04 -10.03 -1.26
C ARG A 49 0.41 -10.35 -1.68
N GLY A 50 1.21 -10.84 -0.74
CA GLY A 50 2.62 -11.17 -0.97
C GLY A 50 3.56 -9.96 -1.10
N ARG A 51 3.07 -8.74 -0.82
CA ARG A 51 3.88 -7.51 -0.79
C ARG A 51 4.27 -7.19 0.65
N ARG A 52 5.33 -6.38 0.79
CA ARG A 52 5.71 -5.73 2.05
C ARG A 52 5.53 -4.23 1.89
N ALA A 53 4.67 -3.65 2.70
CA ALA A 53 4.30 -2.25 2.66
C ALA A 53 5.00 -1.48 3.78
N ARG A 54 5.51 -0.29 3.46
CA ARG A 54 6.02 0.66 4.46
C ARG A 54 4.88 1.39 5.15
N ALA A 55 3.91 1.85 4.36
CA ALA A 55 2.70 2.46 4.86
C ALA A 55 1.48 2.08 4.01
N VAL A 56 0.31 2.29 4.60
CA VAL A 56 -1.00 2.15 3.97
C VAL A 56 -1.70 3.49 4.05
N HIS A 57 -2.02 4.05 2.90
CA HIS A 57 -2.69 5.33 2.72
C HIS A 57 -4.14 5.11 2.29
N VAL A 58 -5.00 6.08 2.58
CA VAL A 58 -6.41 6.05 2.16
C VAL A 58 -6.74 7.40 1.53
N THR A 59 -7.20 7.37 0.27
CA THR A 59 -7.61 8.59 -0.44
C THR A 59 -8.86 9.20 0.19
N GLU A 60 -9.08 10.50 0.01
CA GLU A 60 -10.23 11.22 0.57
C GLU A 60 -11.54 10.59 0.08
N ARG A 61 -11.63 10.24 -1.21
CA ARG A 61 -12.82 9.62 -1.82
C ARG A 61 -13.12 8.23 -1.26
N MET A 62 -12.14 7.57 -0.67
CA MET A 62 -12.28 6.23 -0.12
C MET A 62 -12.71 6.24 1.36
N ARG A 63 -12.63 7.38 2.06
CA ARG A 63 -12.90 7.48 3.51
C ARG A 63 -14.33 7.06 3.89
N ASP A 64 -15.30 7.41 3.06
CA ASP A 64 -16.72 7.12 3.31
C ASP A 64 -17.21 5.83 2.62
N HIS A 65 -16.32 5.08 1.98
CA HIS A 65 -16.71 3.90 1.23
C HIS A 65 -17.04 2.73 2.17
N PRO A 66 -18.19 2.03 2.01
CA PRO A 66 -18.65 0.99 2.95
C PRO A 66 -17.69 -0.19 3.10
N ARG A 67 -16.82 -0.41 2.10
CA ARG A 67 -15.80 -1.49 2.11
C ARG A 67 -14.44 -1.08 2.69
N LEU A 68 -14.29 0.15 3.20
CA LEU A 68 -12.99 0.64 3.69
C LEU A 68 -12.42 -0.24 4.81
N ALA A 69 -13.23 -0.58 5.81
CA ALA A 69 -12.78 -1.38 6.96
C ALA A 69 -12.18 -2.72 6.49
N LYS A 70 -12.92 -3.45 5.65
CA LYS A 70 -12.47 -4.72 5.08
C LYS A 70 -11.18 -4.59 4.24
N LEU A 71 -11.02 -3.49 3.50
CA LEU A 71 -9.81 -3.28 2.69
C LEU A 71 -8.61 -2.94 3.57
N LYS A 72 -8.79 -2.19 4.66
CA LYS A 72 -7.74 -1.95 5.67
C LYS A 72 -7.29 -3.25 6.33
N GLU A 73 -8.23 -4.09 6.74
CA GLU A 73 -7.95 -5.42 7.30
C GLU A 73 -7.12 -6.28 6.34
N GLY A 74 -7.48 -6.29 5.05
CA GLY A 74 -6.71 -7.01 4.03
C GLY A 74 -5.29 -6.47 3.80
N CYS A 75 -5.04 -5.20 4.12
CA CYS A 75 -3.71 -4.58 4.00
C CYS A 75 -2.84 -4.78 5.24
N ALA A 76 -3.43 -5.04 6.41
CA ALA A 76 -2.70 -5.16 7.67
C ALA A 76 -1.55 -6.19 7.63
N PRO A 77 -1.70 -7.39 7.04
CA PRO A 77 -0.61 -8.38 7.00
C PRO A 77 0.61 -7.96 6.17
N ALA A 78 0.43 -6.99 5.25
CA ALA A 78 1.52 -6.51 4.42
C ALA A 78 2.32 -5.38 5.10
N LEU A 79 1.74 -4.71 6.09
CA LEU A 79 2.37 -3.58 6.76
C LEU A 79 3.56 -4.05 7.60
N VAL A 80 4.75 -3.60 7.23
CA VAL A 80 5.96 -3.78 8.04
C VAL A 80 5.94 -2.67 9.08
N VAL A 81 5.27 -2.91 10.21
CA VAL A 81 5.40 -2.07 11.39
C VAL A 81 6.84 -2.24 11.88
N GLY A 82 7.56 -1.13 12.05
CA GLY A 82 8.94 -1.21 12.53
C GLY A 82 8.98 -2.01 13.83
N SER A 83 9.66 -3.15 13.82
CA SER A 83 10.39 -3.53 15.02
C SER A 83 11.43 -2.42 15.18
N SER A 84 11.16 -1.51 16.10
CA SER A 84 12.24 -0.78 16.75
C SER A 84 13.03 -1.84 17.52
N ASP A 85 13.91 -2.56 16.82
CA ASP A 85 15.06 -3.18 17.46
C ASP A 85 16.00 -2.03 17.82
N ALA A 86 15.78 -1.49 19.03
CA ALA A 86 16.71 -0.64 19.75
C ALA A 86 17.08 -1.38 21.04
#